data_AF-A0A350AT01-F1
#
_entry.id   AF-A0A350AT01-F1
#
_cell.length_a   1.000
_cell.length_b   1.000
_cell.length_c   1.000
_cell.angle_alpha   90.00
_cell.angle_beta   90.00
_cell.angle_gamma   90.00
#
_symmetry.space_group_name_H-M   'P 1'
#
loop_
_entity.id
_entity.type
_entity.pdbx_description
1 polymer ?
#
loop_
_entity_poly.entity_id
_entity_poly.type
_entity_poly.pdbx_seq_one_letter_code
_entity_poly.pdbx_strand_id
1 'polypeptide(L)'
;MFKRIVKMFILCALKRLNHFWNGYLASHWQSYSSAYFTDWLYRYAGHCGDGCRVNGKITVSDPRLLTIGNNVHIGNNCYFRSQGGIIIGDHSHLSRNIIIYSESHSYEGDRLPYDSTTRKKPVIIERNVWIGMNVKIRPGITIGEGAIIGLGAVVTRNVEPFEIVGASAPVHIRKRDQDAYNVLEKKTAYGAENGLPWNPGATVSKRGIGDGSNVVFVCSTGRSGSQSIAKNLNRHSQITARHEPYFNLIRLSTEFAHGLKSAEVVKNELLGLYQHASTIPSDKPVYFESDQKLSNLVPLIHELFPQAKFLWLIRNGCDVVASTYARGWFGDITSSGKNAIYSEFRLAANLADPRIDDSEWNAMSGFERNCWYWGFWNSEIYKNFSHIDNSKTFVLRLEDFEQELPTLFKWLGVENQSVKSETHNRATSYRPHAFDTWSDLEIASFRRWCAPLMEKFYPDKVAFMPPKAR
;
A
#
# COMPACT_ATOMS: atom_id res chain seq x y z
N MET A 1 -36.37 -7.86 -9.76
CA MET A 1 -35.42 -6.77 -10.08
C MET A 1 -35.61 -5.57 -9.13
N PHE A 2 -36.81 -5.02 -9.04
CA PHE A 2 -37.16 -3.86 -8.20
C PHE A 2 -36.80 -4.00 -6.70
N LYS A 3 -37.14 -5.14 -6.07
CA LYS A 3 -36.81 -5.41 -4.64
C LYS A 3 -35.29 -5.40 -4.33
N ARG A 4 -34.43 -5.74 -5.29
CA ARG A 4 -32.97 -5.73 -5.13
C ARG A 4 -32.39 -4.32 -5.20
N ILE A 5 -32.93 -3.49 -6.09
CA ILE A 5 -32.56 -2.08 -6.24
C ILE A 5 -32.94 -1.31 -4.98
N VAL A 6 -34.17 -1.49 -4.50
CA VAL A 6 -34.65 -0.86 -3.26
C VAL A 6 -33.79 -1.27 -2.05
N LYS A 7 -33.44 -2.56 -1.92
CA LYS A 7 -32.55 -3.03 -0.83
C LYS A 7 -31.14 -2.43 -0.90
N MET A 8 -30.60 -2.21 -2.10
CA MET A 8 -29.29 -1.60 -2.31
C MET A 8 -29.29 -0.10 -1.97
N PHE A 9 -30.35 0.62 -2.35
CA PHE A 9 -30.55 2.02 -1.95
C PHE A 9 -30.70 2.15 -0.45
N ILE A 10 -31.48 1.28 0.20
CA ILE A 10 -31.63 1.24 1.66
C ILE A 10 -30.27 0.95 2.33
N LEU A 11 -29.48 0.00 1.84
CA LEU A 11 -28.17 -0.31 2.42
C LEU A 11 -27.14 0.82 2.22
N CYS A 12 -27.14 1.51 1.07
CA CYS A 12 -26.31 2.69 0.87
C CYS A 12 -26.77 3.86 1.74
N ALA A 13 -28.07 4.08 1.86
CA ALA A 13 -28.63 5.08 2.76
C ALA A 13 -28.27 4.78 4.21
N LEU A 14 -28.38 3.53 4.66
CA LEU A 14 -27.99 3.08 6.00
C LEU A 14 -26.48 3.23 6.25
N LYS A 15 -25.62 2.94 5.27
CA LYS A 15 -24.16 3.18 5.40
C LYS A 15 -23.82 4.67 5.46
N ARG A 16 -24.46 5.49 4.64
CA ARG A 16 -24.31 6.96 4.68
C ARG A 16 -24.86 7.54 5.98
N LEU A 17 -26.01 7.07 6.45
CA LEU A 17 -26.53 7.39 7.77
C LEU A 17 -25.53 6.97 8.84
N ASN A 18 -25.01 5.75 8.84
CA ASN A 18 -24.09 5.30 9.89
C ASN A 18 -22.77 6.09 9.90
N HIS A 19 -22.23 6.45 8.73
CA HIS A 19 -21.07 7.34 8.64
C HIS A 19 -21.38 8.77 9.12
N PHE A 20 -22.55 9.30 8.74
CA PHE A 20 -23.05 10.59 9.20
C PHE A 20 -23.27 10.60 10.72
N TRP A 21 -23.93 9.58 11.27
CA TRP A 21 -24.18 9.41 12.70
C TRP A 21 -22.87 9.20 13.48
N ASN A 22 -21.89 8.45 12.95
CA ASN A 22 -20.59 8.32 13.60
C ASN A 22 -19.80 9.64 13.60
N GLY A 23 -19.80 10.39 12.50
CA GLY A 23 -19.21 11.73 12.44
C GLY A 23 -19.94 12.74 13.33
N TYR A 24 -21.27 12.66 13.38
CA TYR A 24 -22.14 13.48 14.22
C TYR A 24 -21.89 13.17 15.70
N LEU A 25 -21.90 11.90 16.11
CA LEU A 25 -21.61 11.48 17.48
C LEU A 25 -20.19 11.83 17.90
N ALA A 26 -19.19 11.65 17.02
CA ALA A 26 -17.80 12.03 17.31
C ALA A 26 -17.64 13.55 17.49
N SER A 27 -18.26 14.36 16.62
CA SER A 27 -18.23 15.83 16.74
C SER A 27 -19.00 16.34 17.94
N HIS A 28 -20.13 15.72 18.29
CA HIS A 28 -20.89 16.01 19.50
C HIS A 28 -20.08 15.64 20.75
N TRP A 29 -19.52 14.43 20.79
CA TRP A 29 -18.67 13.98 21.90
C TRP A 29 -17.45 14.88 22.11
N GLN A 30 -16.79 15.29 21.02
CA GLN A 30 -15.67 16.22 21.07
C GLN A 30 -16.10 17.59 21.63
N SER A 31 -17.29 18.08 21.26
CA SER A 31 -17.84 19.34 21.75
C SER A 31 -18.24 19.27 23.23
N TYR A 32 -18.90 18.19 23.65
CA TYR A 32 -19.23 17.93 25.05
C TYR A 32 -17.97 17.78 25.91
N SER A 33 -16.99 17.00 25.45
CA SER A 33 -15.70 16.86 26.13
C SER A 33 -14.99 18.20 26.26
N SER A 34 -14.99 19.03 25.22
CA SER A 34 -14.37 20.35 25.26
C SER A 34 -15.02 21.25 26.31
N ALA A 35 -16.36 21.33 26.34
CA ALA A 35 -17.07 22.11 27.34
C ALA A 35 -16.79 21.61 28.77
N TYR A 36 -16.86 20.29 28.98
CA TYR A 36 -16.60 19.67 30.27
C TYR A 36 -15.20 19.98 30.82
N PHE A 37 -14.15 19.74 30.04
CA PHE A 37 -12.78 19.97 30.51
C PHE A 37 -12.43 21.46 30.62
N THR A 38 -13.09 22.32 29.85
CA THR A 38 -12.96 23.78 30.01
C THR A 38 -13.57 24.23 31.34
N ASP A 39 -14.81 23.84 31.63
CA ASP A 39 -15.48 24.14 32.91
C ASP A 39 -14.74 23.52 34.10
N TRP A 40 -14.25 22.28 33.97
CA TRP A 40 -13.41 21.63 34.97
C TRP A 40 -12.16 22.46 35.28
N LEU A 41 -11.48 22.96 34.25
CA LEU A 41 -10.26 23.75 34.41
C LEU A 41 -10.55 25.07 35.14
N TYR A 42 -11.65 25.75 34.81
CA TYR A 42 -12.12 26.94 35.54
C TYR A 42 -12.42 26.68 37.02
N ARG A 43 -12.95 25.50 37.36
CA ARG A 43 -13.35 25.18 38.74
C ARG A 43 -12.20 24.71 39.63
N TYR A 44 -11.23 24.00 39.07
CA TYR A 44 -10.24 23.26 39.86
C TYR A 44 -8.80 23.74 39.71
N ALA A 45 -8.47 24.49 38.65
CA ALA A 45 -7.14 25.09 38.55
C ALA A 45 -6.91 26.09 39.69
N GLY A 46 -5.66 26.25 40.14
CA GLY A 46 -5.31 27.24 41.15
C GLY A 46 -5.68 28.66 40.70
N HIS A 47 -5.55 28.93 39.41
CA HIS A 47 -6.11 30.09 38.74
C HIS A 47 -6.34 29.78 37.25
N CYS A 48 -7.44 30.30 36.69
CA CYS A 48 -7.72 30.28 35.26
C CYS A 48 -8.35 31.61 34.84
N GLY A 49 -7.70 32.33 33.93
CA GLY A 49 -8.22 33.57 33.34
C GLY A 49 -9.35 33.35 32.34
N ASP A 50 -9.94 34.43 31.88
CA ASP A 50 -11.12 34.44 31.00
C ASP A 50 -10.77 33.97 29.57
N GLY A 51 -11.75 33.40 28.86
CA GLY A 51 -11.61 33.01 27.45
C GLY A 51 -10.77 31.75 27.19
N CYS A 52 -10.42 30.98 28.22
CA CYS A 52 -9.69 29.72 28.09
C CYS A 52 -10.56 28.62 27.47
N ARG A 53 -9.93 27.73 26.70
CA ARG A 53 -10.60 26.61 26.05
C ARG A 53 -9.76 25.35 26.04
N VAL A 54 -10.36 24.24 26.47
CA VAL A 54 -9.77 22.91 26.39
C VAL A 54 -10.49 22.11 25.31
N ASN A 55 -9.77 21.60 24.32
CA ASN A 55 -10.29 20.88 23.16
C ASN A 55 -10.11 19.36 23.30
N GLY A 56 -10.61 18.79 24.39
CA GLY A 56 -10.61 17.35 24.66
C GLY A 56 -10.19 17.02 26.08
N LYS A 57 -9.79 15.76 26.31
CA LYS A 57 -9.37 15.28 27.63
C LYS A 57 -8.01 15.85 28.01
N ILE A 58 -7.90 16.37 29.22
CA ILE A 58 -6.62 16.68 29.86
C ILE A 58 -6.49 15.89 31.17
N THR A 59 -5.27 15.72 31.65
CA THR A 59 -5.00 15.11 32.95
C THR A 59 -4.01 16.00 33.69
N VAL A 60 -4.39 16.50 34.85
CA VAL A 60 -3.56 17.35 35.70
C VAL A 60 -3.43 16.67 37.05
N SER A 61 -2.21 16.49 37.53
CA SER A 61 -1.97 15.70 38.75
C SER A 61 -2.32 16.44 40.04
N ASP A 62 -2.10 17.75 40.10
CA ASP A 62 -2.61 18.62 41.17
C ASP A 62 -3.05 19.96 40.55
N PRO A 63 -4.35 20.14 40.24
CA PRO A 63 -4.81 21.31 39.51
C PRO A 63 -4.66 22.61 40.31
N ARG A 64 -4.59 22.56 41.64
CA ARG A 64 -4.39 23.76 42.49
C ARG A 64 -3.04 24.45 42.26
N LEU A 65 -2.07 23.72 41.69
CA LEU A 65 -0.73 24.22 41.34
C LEU A 65 -0.59 24.56 39.85
N LEU A 66 -1.70 24.63 39.13
CA LEU A 66 -1.78 25.07 37.74
C LEU A 66 -2.36 26.50 37.70
N THR A 67 -1.59 27.44 37.16
CA THR A 67 -2.00 28.83 36.92
C THR A 67 -2.07 29.06 35.43
N ILE A 68 -3.23 29.50 34.94
CA ILE A 68 -3.51 29.74 33.53
C ILE A 68 -4.01 31.16 33.36
N GLY A 69 -3.40 31.91 32.45
CA GLY A 69 -3.77 33.26 32.08
C GLY A 69 -5.04 33.36 31.25
N ASN A 70 -5.25 34.49 30.59
CA ASN A 70 -6.42 34.74 29.74
C ASN A 70 -6.23 34.15 28.33
N ASN A 71 -7.33 33.72 27.70
CA ASN A 71 -7.38 33.29 26.30
C ASN A 71 -6.40 32.15 25.94
N VAL A 72 -6.17 31.23 26.87
CA VAL A 72 -5.28 30.08 26.66
C VAL A 72 -6.04 28.93 26.01
N HIS A 73 -5.45 28.33 24.97
CA HIS A 73 -5.99 27.15 24.31
C HIS A 73 -5.18 25.90 24.66
N ILE A 74 -5.85 24.82 25.03
CA ILE A 74 -5.21 23.53 25.35
C ILE A 74 -5.84 22.43 24.50
N GLY A 75 -5.04 21.74 23.70
CA GLY A 75 -5.49 20.64 22.85
C GLY A 75 -5.78 19.34 23.61
N ASN A 76 -6.33 18.37 22.89
CA ASN A 76 -6.65 17.05 23.44
C ASN A 76 -5.41 16.30 23.96
N ASN A 77 -5.64 15.47 24.97
CA ASN A 77 -4.71 14.50 25.54
C ASN A 77 -3.42 15.12 26.10
N CYS A 78 -3.53 16.28 26.75
CA CYS A 78 -2.41 16.89 27.47
C CYS A 78 -2.29 16.31 28.88
N TYR A 79 -1.05 16.13 29.35
CA TYR A 79 -0.72 15.64 30.68
C TYR A 79 0.18 16.64 31.42
N PHE A 80 -0.29 17.15 32.55
CA PHE A 80 0.40 18.13 33.38
C PHE A 80 0.72 17.54 34.75
N ARG A 81 1.99 17.19 34.99
CA ARG A 81 2.52 16.81 36.29
C ARG A 81 2.93 18.07 37.05
N SER A 82 1.97 18.67 37.76
CA SER A 82 1.99 20.04 38.29
C SER A 82 2.52 20.19 39.73
N GLN A 83 3.09 19.16 40.37
CA GLN A 83 3.50 19.18 41.78
C GLN A 83 4.54 20.27 42.13
N GLY A 84 5.34 20.71 41.17
CA GLY A 84 6.29 21.82 41.34
C GLY A 84 5.79 23.17 40.82
N GLY A 85 4.54 23.24 40.34
CA GLY A 85 3.93 24.43 39.75
C GLY A 85 4.06 24.46 38.23
N ILE A 86 2.96 24.82 37.56
CA ILE A 86 2.94 25.11 36.12
C ILE A 86 2.20 26.43 35.93
N ILE A 87 2.84 27.37 35.24
CA ILE A 87 2.28 28.68 34.91
C ILE A 87 2.21 28.79 33.38
N ILE A 88 1.04 29.15 32.85
CA ILE A 88 0.80 29.37 31.42
C ILE A 88 0.25 30.79 31.25
N GLY A 89 1.02 31.65 30.56
CA GLY A 89 0.67 33.04 30.32
C GLY A 89 -0.40 33.23 29.25
N ASP A 90 -0.93 34.44 29.22
CA ASP A 90 -2.04 34.87 28.35
C ASP A 90 -1.81 34.57 26.87
N HIS A 91 -2.89 34.30 26.13
CA HIS A 91 -2.90 34.11 24.67
C HIS A 91 -2.03 32.95 24.15
N SER A 92 -1.59 32.05 25.02
CA SER A 92 -0.78 30.90 24.63
C SER A 92 -1.62 29.76 24.07
N HIS A 93 -1.06 29.05 23.07
CA HIS A 93 -1.71 27.92 22.41
C HIS A 93 -0.89 26.64 22.57
N LEU A 94 -1.42 25.68 23.32
CA LEU A 94 -0.88 24.35 23.50
C LEU A 94 -1.66 23.38 22.62
N SER A 95 -0.98 22.72 21.68
CA SER A 95 -1.62 21.76 20.77
C SER A 95 -1.94 20.42 21.47
N ARG A 96 -2.04 19.32 20.73
CA ARG A 96 -2.42 18.00 21.25
C ARG A 96 -1.21 17.24 21.81
N ASN A 97 -1.45 16.35 22.77
CA ASN A 97 -0.43 15.45 23.34
C ASN A 97 0.77 16.18 23.97
N ILE A 98 0.53 17.33 24.61
CA ILE A 98 1.58 18.05 25.35
C ILE A 98 1.78 17.39 26.71
N ILE A 99 3.03 17.18 27.08
CA ILE A 99 3.40 16.62 28.38
C ILE A 99 4.31 17.60 29.11
N ILE A 100 3.88 18.07 30.29
CA ILE A 100 4.65 19.00 31.11
C ILE A 100 4.93 18.35 32.46
N TYR A 101 6.20 18.26 32.82
CA TYR A 101 6.63 17.85 34.15
C TYR A 101 7.19 19.05 34.91
N SER A 102 6.70 19.28 36.12
CA SER A 102 7.28 20.20 37.11
C SER A 102 7.90 19.46 38.32
N GLU A 103 7.91 18.13 38.26
CA GLU A 103 8.47 17.24 39.28
C GLU A 103 9.23 16.09 38.62
N SER A 104 10.33 15.67 39.24
CA SER A 104 11.05 14.43 38.91
C SER A 104 11.49 13.71 40.18
N HIS A 105 11.65 12.38 40.14
CA HIS A 105 12.29 11.65 41.23
C HIS A 105 13.74 12.11 41.43
N SER A 106 14.19 12.20 42.69
CA SER A 106 15.58 12.53 42.98
C SER A 106 16.43 11.26 42.96
N TYR A 107 17.39 11.19 42.05
CA TYR A 107 18.40 10.13 42.02
C TYR A 107 19.63 10.45 42.92
N GLU A 108 19.64 11.60 43.58
CA GLU A 108 20.67 11.99 44.57
C GLU A 108 20.27 11.56 46.00
N GLY A 109 19.20 10.77 46.12
CA GLY A 109 18.75 10.19 47.38
C GLY A 109 19.62 9.01 47.86
N ASP A 110 19.21 8.37 48.94
CA ASP A 110 19.95 7.27 49.57
C ASP A 110 19.64 5.87 48.97
N ARG A 111 18.83 5.81 47.90
CA ARG A 111 18.38 4.55 47.25
C ARG A 111 18.50 4.61 45.73
N LEU A 112 18.72 3.46 45.12
CA LEU A 112 18.67 3.25 43.66
C LEU A 112 17.38 2.52 43.25
N PRO A 113 16.75 2.88 42.11
CA PRO A 113 17.17 3.94 41.19
C PRO A 113 16.90 5.37 41.71
N TYR A 114 16.09 5.52 42.77
CA TYR A 114 15.84 6.76 43.52
C TYR A 114 15.13 6.41 44.85
N ASP A 115 15.11 7.34 45.81
CA ASP A 115 14.36 7.22 47.07
C ASP A 115 12.92 7.82 46.95
N SER A 116 12.24 8.05 48.08
CA SER A 116 10.91 8.65 48.09
C SER A 116 10.88 10.16 47.85
N THR A 117 12.02 10.81 47.66
CA THR A 117 12.11 12.26 47.48
C THR A 117 11.91 12.67 46.02
N THR A 118 11.35 13.87 45.82
CA THR A 118 11.14 14.45 44.49
C THR A 118 11.75 15.85 44.40
N ARG A 119 12.26 16.20 43.23
CA ARG A 119 12.71 17.56 42.91
C ARG A 119 11.60 18.26 42.16
N LYS A 120 11.09 19.31 42.79
CA LYS A 120 10.03 20.16 42.25
C LYS A 120 10.67 21.42 41.68
N LYS A 121 10.48 21.66 40.38
CA LYS A 121 10.94 22.87 39.71
C LYS A 121 9.82 23.39 38.82
N PRO A 122 9.36 24.63 39.00
CA PRO A 122 8.23 25.16 38.26
C PRO A 122 8.52 25.19 36.76
N VAL A 123 7.49 25.03 35.96
CA VAL A 123 7.54 25.31 34.52
C VAL A 123 6.78 26.60 34.26
N ILE A 124 7.43 27.53 33.57
CA ILE A 124 6.88 28.85 33.26
C ILE A 124 6.76 28.94 31.74
N ILE A 125 5.55 29.10 31.24
CA ILE A 125 5.25 29.44 29.84
C ILE A 125 4.74 30.87 29.88
N GLU A 126 5.45 31.81 29.26
CA GLU A 126 5.05 33.21 29.23
C GLU A 126 3.87 33.45 28.26
N ARG A 127 3.54 34.72 27.99
CA ARG A 127 2.42 35.08 27.12
C ARG A 127 2.73 34.85 25.64
N ASN A 128 1.69 34.68 24.82
CA ASN A 128 1.78 34.55 23.36
C ASN A 128 2.61 33.35 22.85
N VAL A 129 2.76 32.29 23.64
CA VAL A 129 3.58 31.13 23.25
C VAL A 129 2.77 30.14 22.41
N TRP A 130 3.34 29.61 21.33
CA TRP A 130 2.74 28.53 20.54
C TRP A 130 3.51 27.22 20.68
N ILE A 131 2.85 26.18 21.19
CA ILE A 131 3.43 24.85 21.37
C ILE A 131 2.76 23.84 20.43
N GLY A 132 3.53 23.33 19.46
CA GLY A 132 3.13 22.30 18.50
C GLY A 132 2.83 20.95 19.15
N MET A 133 2.17 20.05 18.41
CA MET A 133 1.72 18.77 18.99
C MET A 133 2.90 17.86 19.39
N ASN A 134 2.64 16.93 20.32
CA ASN A 134 3.59 15.91 20.79
C ASN A 134 4.87 16.47 21.46
N VAL A 135 4.82 17.68 22.02
CA VAL A 135 5.95 18.29 22.74
C VAL A 135 6.01 17.84 24.20
N LYS A 136 7.23 17.66 24.73
CA LYS A 136 7.48 17.35 26.14
C LYS A 136 8.35 18.43 26.79
N ILE A 137 8.00 18.87 28.00
CA ILE A 137 8.70 19.93 28.74
C ILE A 137 9.19 19.38 30.09
N ARG A 138 10.48 19.59 30.38
CA ARG A 138 11.17 19.14 31.61
C ARG A 138 10.87 20.05 32.81
N PRO A 139 11.00 19.59 34.07
CA PRO A 139 10.94 20.46 35.24
C PRO A 139 11.97 21.60 35.19
N GLY A 140 11.56 22.80 35.60
CA GLY A 140 12.43 23.97 35.73
C GLY A 140 12.65 24.77 34.43
N ILE A 141 11.85 24.51 33.40
CA ILE A 141 11.98 25.21 32.11
C ILE A 141 11.12 26.47 32.08
N THR A 142 11.72 27.56 31.60
CA THR A 142 11.02 28.79 31.20
C THR A 142 10.98 28.89 29.68
N ILE A 143 9.79 29.12 29.12
CA ILE A 143 9.57 29.41 27.70
C ILE A 143 9.16 30.87 27.59
N GLY A 144 10.04 31.68 27.02
CA GLY A 144 9.87 33.13 26.92
C GLY A 144 8.73 33.55 26.01
N GLU A 145 8.29 34.80 26.19
CA GLU A 145 7.18 35.41 25.47
C GLU A 145 7.29 35.21 23.95
N GLY A 146 6.19 34.87 23.29
CA GLY A 146 6.14 34.83 21.83
C GLY A 146 6.92 33.68 21.19
N ALA A 147 7.53 32.79 21.99
CA ALA A 147 8.28 31.65 21.47
C ALA A 147 7.36 30.64 20.77
N ILE A 148 7.92 29.91 19.79
CA ILE A 148 7.24 28.84 19.06
C ILE A 148 8.02 27.54 19.23
N ILE A 149 7.36 26.52 19.78
CA ILE A 149 7.91 25.18 19.92
C ILE A 149 7.33 24.29 18.83
N GLY A 150 8.19 23.83 17.92
CA GLY A 150 7.84 22.95 16.82
C GLY A 150 7.35 21.57 17.26
N LEU A 151 6.59 20.94 16.38
CA LEU A 151 5.99 19.62 16.57
C LEU A 151 7.03 18.56 16.98
N GLY A 152 6.72 17.78 18.02
CA GLY A 152 7.52 16.63 18.45
C GLY A 152 8.78 16.96 19.26
N ALA A 153 9.04 18.22 19.60
CA ALA A 153 10.22 18.62 20.36
C ALA A 153 10.22 18.13 21.82
N VAL A 154 11.42 17.97 22.39
CA VAL A 154 11.62 17.77 23.83
C VAL A 154 12.41 18.96 24.36
N VAL A 155 11.77 19.81 25.15
CA VAL A 155 12.34 21.06 25.67
C VAL A 155 13.14 20.75 26.94
N THR A 156 14.46 20.81 26.83
CA THR A 156 15.42 20.47 27.90
C THR A 156 16.19 21.67 28.45
N ARG A 157 16.12 22.83 27.80
CA ARG A 157 16.68 24.12 28.25
C ARG A 157 15.61 25.22 28.16
N ASN A 158 15.86 26.34 28.83
CA ASN A 158 15.03 27.52 28.65
C ASN A 158 15.04 27.97 27.18
N VAL A 159 13.90 28.51 26.75
CA VAL A 159 13.68 29.04 25.40
C VAL A 159 13.54 30.55 25.54
N GLU A 160 14.34 31.30 24.79
CA GLU A 160 14.36 32.75 24.88
C GLU A 160 13.08 33.37 24.29
N PRO A 161 12.71 34.61 24.68
CA PRO A 161 11.59 35.32 24.07
C PRO A 161 11.72 35.38 22.55
N PHE A 162 10.61 35.13 21.85
CA PHE A 162 10.48 35.10 20.38
C PHE A 162 11.31 34.02 19.67
N GLU A 163 11.96 33.11 20.41
CA GLU A 163 12.72 32.01 19.83
C GLU A 163 11.79 30.97 19.21
N ILE A 164 12.12 30.50 18.00
CA ILE A 164 11.44 29.39 17.32
C ILE A 164 12.36 28.17 17.39
N VAL A 165 11.96 27.14 18.15
CA VAL A 165 12.74 25.90 18.31
C VAL A 165 11.98 24.71 17.75
N GLY A 166 12.62 23.88 16.95
CA GLY A 166 12.02 22.67 16.36
C GLY A 166 12.37 21.38 17.09
N ALA A 167 11.85 20.24 16.61
CA ALA A 167 12.40 18.95 16.98
C ALA A 167 13.82 18.82 16.38
N SER A 168 14.80 18.43 17.20
CA SER A 168 16.15 18.15 16.72
C SER A 168 16.14 16.99 15.72
N ALA A 169 17.02 17.05 14.71
CA ALA A 169 17.27 15.92 13.83
C ALA A 169 17.63 14.66 14.66
N PRO A 170 17.33 13.44 14.16
CA PRO A 170 17.80 12.22 14.80
C PRO A 170 19.30 12.29 15.06
N VAL A 171 19.70 12.32 16.33
CA VAL A 171 21.10 12.31 16.71
C VAL A 171 21.62 10.88 16.54
N HIS A 172 22.77 10.72 15.89
CA HIS A 172 23.46 9.43 15.88
C HIS A 172 23.87 9.07 17.31
N ILE A 173 23.19 8.10 17.93
CA ILE A 173 23.51 7.64 19.29
C ILE A 173 24.64 6.60 19.26
N ARG A 174 24.46 5.55 18.45
CA ARG A 174 25.46 4.50 18.15
C ARG A 174 24.94 3.56 17.05
N LYS A 175 25.82 2.77 16.44
CA LYS A 175 25.43 1.60 15.64
C LYS A 175 25.09 0.42 16.56
N ARG A 176 24.21 -0.48 16.10
CA ARG A 176 24.05 -1.81 16.72
C ARG A 176 25.37 -2.57 16.58
N ASP A 177 25.70 -3.41 17.56
CA ASP A 177 26.79 -4.37 17.43
C ASP A 177 26.50 -5.29 16.24
N GLN A 178 27.31 -5.15 15.20
CA GLN A 178 27.10 -5.82 13.92
C GLN A 178 27.44 -7.30 14.01
N ASP A 179 28.43 -7.69 14.80
CA ASP A 179 28.82 -9.08 14.97
C ASP A 179 27.76 -9.84 15.77
N ALA A 180 27.30 -9.26 16.88
CA ALA A 180 26.20 -9.82 17.65
C ALA A 180 24.91 -9.91 16.81
N TYR A 181 24.61 -8.89 16.00
CA TYR A 181 23.49 -8.93 15.06
C TYR A 181 23.65 -10.07 14.06
N ASN A 182 24.80 -10.17 13.39
CA ASN A 182 25.07 -11.20 12.38
C ASN A 182 25.01 -12.61 12.97
N VAL A 183 25.43 -12.80 14.22
CA VAL A 183 25.31 -14.08 14.93
C VAL A 183 23.84 -14.42 15.20
N LEU A 184 23.05 -13.49 15.74
CA LEU A 184 21.62 -13.70 16.01
C LEU A 184 20.83 -13.89 14.71
N GLU A 185 21.20 -13.16 13.67
CA GLU A 185 20.67 -13.28 12.32
C GLU A 185 20.99 -14.67 11.77
N LYS A 186 22.23 -15.15 11.77
CA LYS A 186 22.55 -16.53 11.34
C LYS A 186 21.76 -17.60 12.09
N LYS A 187 21.45 -17.36 13.37
CA LYS A 187 20.66 -18.26 14.22
C LYS A 187 19.15 -18.16 14.04
N THR A 188 18.64 -17.32 13.12
CA THR A 188 17.20 -17.04 12.97
C THR A 188 16.52 -16.64 14.28
N ALA A 189 17.26 -16.01 15.20
CA ALA A 189 16.81 -15.73 16.57
C ALA A 189 15.96 -14.44 16.62
N TYR A 190 14.76 -14.50 16.06
CA TYR A 190 13.83 -13.38 15.98
C TYR A 190 12.85 -13.33 17.16
N GLY A 191 12.67 -12.14 17.72
CA GLY A 191 11.63 -11.88 18.71
C GLY A 191 10.31 -11.56 18.02
N ALA A 192 9.23 -12.21 18.45
CA ALA A 192 7.87 -12.00 18.00
C ALA A 192 7.11 -11.13 19.02
N GLU A 193 5.90 -11.51 19.42
CA GLU A 193 5.16 -10.80 20.46
C GLU A 193 5.99 -10.74 21.75
N ASN A 194 6.34 -9.52 22.15
CA ASN A 194 7.15 -9.23 23.34
C ASN A 194 8.53 -9.93 23.39
N GLY A 195 9.13 -10.23 22.22
CA GLY A 195 10.47 -10.81 22.15
C GLY A 195 10.53 -12.33 22.35
N LEU A 196 9.39 -13.00 22.53
CA LEU A 196 9.31 -14.46 22.55
C LEU A 196 9.45 -15.04 21.13
N PRO A 197 10.00 -16.26 20.94
CA PRO A 197 10.06 -16.88 19.63
C PRO A 197 8.65 -17.09 19.07
N TRP A 198 8.38 -16.62 17.84
CA TRP A 198 7.16 -16.97 17.12
C TRP A 198 7.19 -18.47 16.85
N ASN A 199 6.36 -19.28 17.52
CA ASN A 199 6.24 -20.73 17.40
C ASN A 199 7.57 -21.52 17.33
N PRO A 200 7.89 -22.39 18.31
CA PRO A 200 9.07 -23.27 18.23
C PRO A 200 8.99 -24.16 16.97
N GLY A 201 9.71 -23.78 15.90
CA GLY A 201 9.70 -24.47 14.60
C GLY A 201 9.17 -23.64 13.42
N ALA A 202 8.66 -22.43 13.62
CA ALA A 202 8.29 -21.56 12.50
C ALA A 202 9.54 -21.06 11.77
N THR A 203 9.69 -21.46 10.51
CA THR A 203 10.72 -20.91 9.63
C THR A 203 10.30 -19.50 9.23
N VAL A 204 10.96 -18.48 9.77
CA VAL A 204 10.79 -17.12 9.26
C VAL A 204 11.47 -17.09 7.88
N SER A 205 10.68 -16.97 6.81
CA SER A 205 11.22 -16.78 5.46
C SER A 205 12.00 -15.46 5.44
N LYS A 206 13.32 -15.57 5.58
CA LYS A 206 14.25 -14.43 5.53
C LYS A 206 14.41 -13.82 4.15
N ARG A 207 13.92 -14.50 3.12
CA ARG A 207 14.38 -14.24 1.77
C ARG A 207 13.32 -13.46 1.03
N GLY A 208 13.57 -12.15 0.91
CA GLY A 208 13.32 -11.51 -0.38
C GLY A 208 14.04 -12.30 -1.47
N ILE A 209 13.70 -12.05 -2.73
CA ILE A 209 13.98 -12.98 -3.83
C ILE A 209 15.46 -13.00 -4.27
N GLY A 210 16.35 -12.31 -3.55
CA GLY A 210 17.77 -12.23 -3.87
C GLY A 210 17.98 -11.63 -5.26
N ASP A 211 18.70 -12.37 -6.10
CA ASP A 211 18.91 -12.05 -7.53
C ASP A 211 17.79 -12.55 -8.46
N GLY A 212 16.73 -13.13 -7.88
CA GLY A 212 15.59 -13.71 -8.59
C GLY A 212 15.75 -15.18 -8.99
N SER A 213 16.84 -15.84 -8.65
CA SER A 213 17.15 -17.22 -9.10
C SER A 213 16.07 -18.27 -8.81
N ASN A 214 15.23 -18.06 -7.80
CA ASN A 214 14.12 -18.94 -7.42
C ASN A 214 12.74 -18.41 -7.82
N VAL A 215 12.65 -17.35 -8.62
CA VAL A 215 11.39 -16.67 -8.97
C VAL A 215 11.09 -16.76 -10.46
N VAL A 216 9.80 -16.95 -10.73
CA VAL A 216 9.22 -16.90 -12.06
C VAL A 216 8.10 -15.86 -12.09
N PHE A 217 8.28 -14.81 -12.88
CA PHE A 217 7.26 -13.80 -13.14
C PHE A 217 6.42 -14.19 -14.35
N VAL A 218 5.13 -14.44 -14.14
CA VAL A 218 4.17 -14.80 -15.18
C VAL A 218 3.51 -13.55 -15.74
N CYS A 219 3.91 -13.20 -16.95
CA CYS A 219 3.38 -12.10 -17.75
C CYS A 219 2.16 -12.56 -18.57
N SER A 220 1.07 -11.77 -18.57
CA SER A 220 -0.14 -12.07 -19.34
C SER A 220 -1.01 -10.83 -19.54
N THR A 221 -1.96 -10.88 -20.47
CA THR A 221 -2.87 -9.74 -20.79
C THR A 221 -4.11 -9.66 -19.90
N GLY A 222 -4.15 -10.40 -18.79
CA GLY A 222 -5.39 -10.63 -18.04
C GLY A 222 -6.37 -11.52 -18.80
N ARG A 223 -7.21 -12.28 -18.08
CA ARG A 223 -8.16 -13.26 -18.66
C ARG A 223 -7.52 -14.38 -19.52
N SER A 224 -6.20 -14.53 -19.46
CA SER A 224 -5.42 -15.61 -20.10
C SER A 224 -5.24 -16.86 -19.23
N GLY A 225 -5.99 -16.99 -18.12
CA GLY A 225 -5.94 -18.19 -17.26
C GLY A 225 -4.88 -18.18 -16.16
N SER A 226 -4.23 -17.03 -15.89
CA SER A 226 -3.23 -16.82 -14.84
C SER A 226 -3.62 -17.41 -13.48
N GLN A 227 -4.84 -17.15 -13.02
CA GLN A 227 -5.35 -17.71 -11.76
C GLN A 227 -5.41 -19.24 -11.75
N SER A 228 -5.86 -19.84 -12.85
CA SER A 228 -5.98 -21.29 -12.97
C SER A 228 -4.60 -21.95 -13.02
N ILE A 229 -3.64 -21.35 -13.72
CA ILE A 229 -2.27 -21.84 -13.77
C ILE A 229 -1.62 -21.79 -12.39
N ALA A 230 -1.73 -20.67 -11.67
CA ALA A 230 -1.20 -20.58 -10.32
C ALA A 230 -1.80 -21.64 -9.39
N LYS A 231 -3.11 -21.92 -9.49
CA LYS A 231 -3.74 -23.00 -8.72
C LYS A 231 -3.20 -24.39 -9.07
N ASN A 232 -3.05 -24.70 -10.36
CA ASN A 232 -2.54 -25.99 -10.79
C ASN A 232 -1.07 -26.19 -10.39
N LEU A 233 -0.21 -25.18 -10.58
CA LEU A 233 1.20 -25.25 -10.20
C LEU A 233 1.41 -25.44 -8.70
N ASN A 234 0.53 -24.91 -7.84
CA ASN A 234 0.61 -25.15 -6.39
C ASN A 234 0.45 -26.62 -5.96
N ARG A 235 -0.07 -27.49 -6.85
CA ARG A 235 -0.16 -28.94 -6.59
C ARG A 235 1.20 -29.63 -6.68
N HIS A 236 2.21 -28.97 -7.24
CA HIS A 236 3.56 -29.49 -7.27
C HIS A 236 4.22 -29.33 -5.89
N SER A 237 4.89 -30.38 -5.43
CA SER A 237 5.67 -30.38 -4.18
C SER A 237 6.73 -29.27 -4.10
N GLN A 238 7.26 -28.81 -5.23
CA GLN A 238 8.40 -27.89 -5.32
C GLN A 238 8.03 -26.46 -5.78
N ILE A 239 6.75 -26.19 -6.07
CA ILE A 239 6.31 -24.88 -6.56
C ILE A 239 5.31 -24.23 -5.59
N THR A 240 5.58 -22.97 -5.24
CA THR A 240 4.62 -22.05 -4.62
C THR A 240 4.20 -21.02 -5.66
N ALA A 241 2.92 -20.96 -6.01
CA ALA A 241 2.41 -20.03 -7.00
C ALA A 241 1.38 -19.06 -6.40
N ARG A 242 1.53 -17.76 -6.63
CA ARG A 242 0.60 -16.73 -6.18
C ARG A 242 0.03 -15.99 -7.38
N HIS A 243 -1.24 -15.61 -7.29
CA HIS A 243 -1.91 -14.80 -8.29
C HIS A 243 -2.22 -13.43 -7.67
N GLU A 244 -1.67 -12.38 -8.27
CA GLU A 244 -1.85 -10.97 -7.89
C GLU A 244 -1.65 -10.73 -6.36
N PRO A 245 -0.51 -11.13 -5.77
CA PRO A 245 -0.27 -11.01 -4.33
C PRO A 245 -0.14 -9.57 -3.85
N TYR A 246 0.24 -8.64 -4.74
CA TYR A 246 0.56 -7.26 -4.42
C TYR A 246 -0.38 -6.28 -5.12
N PHE A 247 -1.41 -5.84 -4.39
CA PHE A 247 -2.43 -4.94 -4.94
C PHE A 247 -1.86 -3.58 -5.41
N ASN A 248 -0.73 -3.14 -4.86
CA ASN A 248 -0.04 -1.92 -5.25
C ASN A 248 0.63 -2.00 -6.65
N LEU A 249 0.91 -3.20 -7.17
CA LEU A 249 1.45 -3.36 -8.54
C LEU A 249 0.49 -2.84 -9.60
N ILE A 250 -0.82 -2.88 -9.34
CA ILE A 250 -1.86 -2.41 -10.26
C ILE A 250 -1.68 -0.93 -10.60
N ARG A 251 -1.49 -0.12 -9.56
CA ARG A 251 -1.24 1.30 -9.69
C ARG A 251 0.16 1.55 -10.26
N LEU A 252 1.19 0.91 -9.67
CA LEU A 252 2.59 1.12 -10.02
C LEU A 252 2.88 0.89 -11.51
N SER A 253 2.40 -0.23 -12.05
CA SER A 253 2.56 -0.61 -13.46
C SER A 253 1.88 0.37 -14.43
N THR A 254 0.71 0.88 -14.04
CA THR A 254 -0.09 1.78 -14.87
C THR A 254 0.49 3.18 -14.85
N GLU A 255 0.82 3.70 -13.66
CA GLU A 255 1.48 5.02 -13.51
C GLU A 255 2.83 5.06 -14.21
N PHE A 256 3.61 3.96 -14.19
CA PHE A 256 4.85 3.87 -14.94
C PHE A 256 4.61 3.95 -16.45
N ALA A 257 3.67 3.14 -16.97
CA ALA A 257 3.35 3.14 -18.39
C ALA A 257 2.73 4.45 -18.90
N HIS A 258 2.09 5.23 -18.01
CA HIS A 258 1.56 6.55 -18.31
C HIS A 258 2.57 7.68 -18.08
N GLY A 259 3.83 7.37 -17.74
CA GLY A 259 4.88 8.36 -17.51
C GLY A 259 4.72 9.18 -16.21
N LEU A 260 3.82 8.78 -15.31
CA LEU A 260 3.57 9.45 -14.02
C LEU A 260 4.62 9.13 -12.96
N LYS A 261 5.36 8.02 -13.13
CA LYS A 261 6.48 7.61 -12.26
C LYS A 261 7.73 7.35 -13.09
N SER A 262 8.88 7.78 -12.56
CA SER A 262 10.18 7.46 -13.14
C SER A 262 10.57 6.01 -12.87
N ALA A 263 11.44 5.45 -13.72
CA ALA A 263 11.99 4.10 -13.54
C ALA A 263 12.64 3.92 -12.17
N GLU A 264 13.33 4.94 -11.64
CA GLU A 264 13.99 4.89 -10.33
C GLU A 264 13.00 4.76 -9.17
N VAL A 265 11.89 5.51 -9.21
CA VAL A 265 10.84 5.39 -8.18
C VAL A 265 10.21 3.99 -8.22
N VAL A 266 9.97 3.47 -9.43
CA VAL A 266 9.39 2.14 -9.63
C VAL A 266 10.34 1.05 -9.14
N LYS A 267 11.63 1.14 -9.45
CA LYS A 267 12.65 0.20 -8.95
C LYS A 267 12.69 0.17 -7.44
N ASN A 268 12.69 1.33 -6.77
CA ASN A 268 12.69 1.40 -5.31
C ASN A 268 11.44 0.75 -4.69
N GLU A 269 10.26 0.92 -5.29
CA GLU A 269 9.05 0.23 -4.83
C GLU A 269 9.12 -1.30 -5.07
N LEU A 270 9.65 -1.73 -6.22
CA LEU A 270 9.88 -3.16 -6.51
C LEU A 270 10.87 -3.77 -5.52
N LEU A 271 11.98 -3.10 -5.20
CA LEU A 271 12.92 -3.53 -4.16
C LEU A 271 12.23 -3.65 -2.79
N GLY A 272 11.36 -2.69 -2.45
CA GLY A 272 10.51 -2.76 -1.27
C GLY A 272 9.64 -4.01 -1.22
N LEU A 273 9.00 -4.35 -2.34
CA LEU A 273 8.10 -5.51 -2.44
C LEU A 273 8.82 -6.86 -2.39
N TYR A 274 9.92 -6.96 -3.12
CA TYR A 274 10.56 -8.24 -3.44
C TYR A 274 11.84 -8.51 -2.66
N GLN A 275 12.54 -7.48 -2.17
CA GLN A 275 13.82 -7.63 -1.46
C GLN A 275 13.71 -7.32 0.03
N HIS A 276 12.96 -6.29 0.43
CA HIS A 276 12.96 -5.78 1.81
C HIS A 276 11.79 -6.25 2.66
N ALA A 277 10.67 -6.63 2.04
CA ALA A 277 9.55 -7.22 2.74
C ALA A 277 9.69 -8.75 2.73
N SER A 278 9.59 -9.42 3.89
CA SER A 278 9.52 -10.89 4.00
C SER A 278 8.17 -11.44 3.49
N THR A 279 7.72 -10.96 2.32
CA THR A 279 6.36 -11.18 1.78
C THR A 279 6.28 -12.35 0.81
N ILE A 280 7.42 -12.94 0.44
CA ILE A 280 7.49 -14.14 -0.39
C ILE A 280 7.85 -15.33 0.51
N PRO A 281 6.84 -15.96 1.15
CA PRO A 281 7.04 -17.22 1.80
C PRO A 281 7.16 -18.27 0.69
N SER A 282 8.37 -18.82 0.52
CA SER A 282 8.53 -20.06 -0.22
C SER A 282 9.32 -21.03 0.64
N ASP A 283 8.55 -21.85 1.36
CA ASP A 283 8.97 -23.15 1.87
C ASP A 283 9.41 -24.10 0.74
N LYS A 284 9.05 -23.78 -0.51
CA LYS A 284 9.37 -24.52 -1.72
C LYS A 284 10.48 -23.85 -2.56
N PRO A 285 11.24 -24.62 -3.37
CA PRO A 285 12.39 -24.10 -4.11
C PRO A 285 12.04 -23.16 -5.27
N VAL A 286 10.81 -23.17 -5.81
CA VAL A 286 10.41 -22.28 -6.90
C VAL A 286 9.17 -21.47 -6.52
N TYR A 287 9.25 -20.15 -6.70
CA TYR A 287 8.14 -19.22 -6.50
C TYR A 287 7.63 -18.67 -7.83
N PHE A 288 6.34 -18.81 -8.06
CA PHE A 288 5.63 -18.26 -9.20
C PHE A 288 4.78 -17.07 -8.77
N GLU A 289 4.88 -15.97 -9.50
CA GLU A 289 3.98 -14.85 -9.35
C GLU A 289 3.29 -14.55 -10.66
N SER A 290 1.96 -14.58 -10.66
CA SER A 290 1.17 -14.23 -11.82
C SER A 290 0.35 -12.98 -11.59
N ASP A 291 0.70 -11.93 -12.32
CA ASP A 291 -0.01 -10.66 -12.35
C ASP A 291 0.12 -10.06 -13.75
N GLN A 292 -1.01 -9.66 -14.35
CA GLN A 292 -1.03 -9.03 -15.67
C GLN A 292 -0.24 -7.72 -15.72
N LYS A 293 0.01 -7.09 -14.58
CA LYS A 293 0.65 -5.79 -14.44
C LYS A 293 2.18 -5.88 -14.45
N LEU A 294 2.74 -7.08 -14.25
CA LEU A 294 4.19 -7.31 -14.37
C LEU A 294 4.70 -7.05 -15.78
N SER A 295 3.85 -7.17 -16.80
CA SER A 295 4.24 -7.08 -18.20
C SER A 295 4.89 -5.75 -18.60
N ASN A 296 4.51 -4.63 -17.98
CA ASN A 296 5.15 -3.31 -18.21
C ASN A 296 6.45 -3.15 -17.45
N LEU A 297 6.65 -3.97 -16.43
CA LEU A 297 7.75 -3.85 -15.47
C LEU A 297 8.89 -4.82 -15.78
N VAL A 298 8.74 -5.69 -16.79
CA VAL A 298 9.74 -6.70 -17.18
C VAL A 298 11.15 -6.13 -17.31
N PRO A 299 11.40 -4.99 -18.01
CA PRO A 299 12.75 -4.45 -18.12
C PRO A 299 13.36 -4.07 -16.76
N LEU A 300 12.55 -3.43 -15.89
CA LEU A 300 12.98 -2.99 -14.57
C LEU A 300 13.20 -4.19 -13.63
N ILE A 301 12.31 -5.17 -13.68
CA ILE A 301 12.41 -6.41 -12.90
C ILE A 301 13.64 -7.20 -13.34
N HIS A 302 13.91 -7.32 -14.64
CA HIS A 302 15.08 -8.03 -15.14
C HIS A 302 16.39 -7.35 -14.74
N GLU A 303 16.42 -6.01 -14.72
CA GLU A 303 17.59 -5.26 -14.24
C GLU A 303 17.84 -5.48 -12.74
N LEU A 304 16.79 -5.47 -11.91
CA LEU A 304 16.90 -5.68 -10.46
C LEU A 304 17.18 -7.15 -10.09
N PHE A 305 16.60 -8.08 -10.83
CA PHE A 305 16.60 -9.52 -10.56
C PHE A 305 17.07 -10.28 -11.80
N PRO A 306 18.38 -10.22 -12.11
CA PRO A 306 18.91 -10.72 -13.38
C PRO A 306 18.77 -12.23 -13.55
N GLN A 307 18.60 -13.01 -12.47
CA GLN A 307 18.39 -14.46 -12.53
C GLN A 307 16.92 -14.86 -12.50
N ALA A 308 15.99 -13.91 -12.37
CA ALA A 308 14.57 -14.19 -12.48
C ALA A 308 14.22 -14.76 -13.85
N LYS A 309 13.31 -15.73 -13.83
CA LYS A 309 12.72 -16.30 -15.04
C LYS A 309 11.40 -15.60 -15.35
N PHE A 310 11.05 -15.53 -16.62
CA PHE A 310 9.82 -14.90 -17.11
C PHE A 310 9.03 -15.90 -17.93
N LEU A 311 7.78 -16.14 -17.54
CA LEU A 311 6.86 -16.97 -18.30
C LEU A 311 5.82 -16.06 -18.96
N TRP A 312 5.70 -16.13 -20.27
CA TRP A 312 4.63 -15.48 -21.01
C TRP A 312 3.47 -16.46 -21.20
N LEU A 313 2.38 -16.18 -20.49
CA LEU A 313 1.13 -16.89 -20.64
C LEU A 313 0.27 -16.20 -21.69
N ILE A 314 0.20 -16.79 -22.88
CA ILE A 314 -0.62 -16.32 -23.98
C ILE A 314 -1.87 -17.19 -24.11
N ARG A 315 -2.98 -16.57 -24.49
CA ARG A 315 -4.26 -17.23 -24.80
C ARG A 315 -4.76 -16.68 -26.14
N ASN A 316 -5.50 -17.49 -26.89
CA ASN A 316 -6.14 -17.09 -28.13
C ASN A 316 -6.83 -15.71 -27.98
N GLY A 317 -6.44 -14.77 -28.85
CA GLY A 317 -6.94 -13.40 -28.82
C GLY A 317 -8.46 -13.31 -28.96
N CYS A 318 -9.07 -14.15 -29.79
CA CYS A 318 -10.53 -14.15 -29.98
C CYS A 318 -11.24 -14.43 -28.65
N ASP A 319 -10.75 -15.42 -27.91
CA ASP A 319 -11.27 -15.81 -26.61
C ASP A 319 -11.08 -14.73 -25.54
N VAL A 320 -9.93 -14.07 -25.54
CA VAL A 320 -9.64 -13.02 -24.56
C VAL A 320 -10.51 -11.80 -24.83
N VAL A 321 -10.56 -11.32 -26.08
CA VAL A 321 -11.37 -10.16 -26.48
C VAL A 321 -12.86 -10.42 -26.21
N ALA A 322 -13.38 -11.60 -26.61
CA ALA A 322 -14.76 -11.98 -26.31
C ALA A 322 -15.07 -11.99 -24.80
N SER A 323 -14.11 -12.44 -24.00
CA SER A 323 -14.23 -12.54 -22.54
C SER A 323 -14.15 -11.17 -21.85
N THR A 324 -13.26 -10.28 -22.29
CA THR A 324 -13.10 -8.95 -21.71
C THR A 324 -14.23 -8.02 -22.14
N TYR A 325 -14.60 -8.01 -23.42
CA TYR A 325 -15.68 -7.20 -23.95
C TYR A 325 -17.02 -7.54 -23.30
N ALA A 326 -17.37 -8.83 -23.18
CA ALA A 326 -18.61 -9.26 -22.52
C ALA A 326 -18.69 -8.91 -21.02
N ARG A 327 -17.56 -8.52 -20.41
CA ARG A 327 -17.47 -8.02 -19.02
C ARG A 327 -17.51 -6.49 -18.94
N GLY A 328 -17.82 -5.81 -20.03
CA GLY A 328 -17.87 -4.36 -20.13
C GLY A 328 -16.50 -3.68 -20.05
N TRP A 329 -15.41 -4.40 -20.36
CA TRP A 329 -14.11 -3.76 -20.40
C TRP A 329 -14.12 -2.60 -21.40
N PHE A 330 -13.71 -1.41 -20.95
CA PHE A 330 -13.77 -0.16 -21.74
C PHE A 330 -15.18 0.29 -22.16
N GLY A 331 -16.23 -0.20 -21.48
CA GLY A 331 -17.59 0.34 -21.56
C GLY A 331 -17.94 1.23 -20.36
N ASP A 332 -19.11 1.86 -20.40
CA ASP A 332 -19.64 2.66 -19.30
C ASP A 332 -19.99 1.77 -18.10
N ILE A 333 -19.09 1.65 -17.12
CA ILE A 333 -19.35 0.89 -15.91
C ILE A 333 -19.42 1.82 -14.70
N THR A 334 -20.64 2.00 -14.18
CA THR A 334 -20.90 2.39 -12.80
C THR A 334 -20.63 1.19 -11.88
N SER A 335 -19.39 0.98 -11.42
CA SER A 335 -19.09 -0.08 -10.44
C SER A 335 -18.34 0.44 -9.22
N SER A 336 -18.87 0.14 -8.04
CA SER A 336 -18.23 0.37 -6.74
C SER A 336 -17.70 -0.94 -6.17
N GLY A 337 -16.42 -1.01 -5.77
CA GLY A 337 -15.81 -2.19 -5.10
C GLY A 337 -14.37 -2.48 -5.56
N LYS A 338 -13.78 -3.62 -5.16
CA LYS A 338 -12.40 -4.04 -5.54
C LYS A 338 -12.14 -4.06 -7.05
N ASN A 339 -13.18 -4.32 -7.86
CA ASN A 339 -13.09 -4.31 -9.32
C ASN A 339 -12.96 -2.88 -9.91
N ALA A 340 -13.31 -1.84 -9.15
CA ALA A 340 -13.23 -0.44 -9.59
C ALA A 340 -11.78 0.00 -9.83
N ILE A 341 -10.84 -0.52 -9.05
CA ILE A 341 -9.41 -0.17 -9.17
C ILE A 341 -8.80 -0.79 -10.43
N TYR A 342 -9.17 -2.02 -10.81
CA TYR A 342 -8.70 -2.60 -12.09
C TYR A 342 -9.29 -1.90 -13.32
N SER A 343 -10.47 -1.28 -13.20
CA SER A 343 -11.01 -0.41 -14.24
C SER A 343 -10.36 0.97 -14.25
N GLU A 344 -10.09 1.55 -13.07
CA GLU A 344 -9.44 2.86 -12.90
C GLU A 344 -8.01 2.85 -13.43
N PHE A 345 -7.24 1.82 -13.08
CA PHE A 345 -5.85 1.64 -13.52
C PHE A 345 -5.77 0.70 -14.73
N ARG A 346 -6.70 0.80 -15.67
CA ARG A 346 -6.54 0.14 -16.96
C ARG A 346 -5.71 1.04 -17.88
N LEU A 347 -4.82 0.43 -18.67
CA LEU A 347 -4.06 1.20 -19.65
C LEU A 347 -5.01 1.86 -20.65
N ALA A 348 -4.85 3.16 -20.81
CA ALA A 348 -5.40 3.93 -21.91
C ALA A 348 -4.32 4.08 -23.00
N ALA A 349 -4.70 3.87 -24.27
CA ALA A 349 -3.74 3.83 -25.36
C ALA A 349 -3.05 5.17 -25.62
N ASN A 350 -3.81 6.26 -25.56
CA ASN A 350 -3.32 7.62 -25.69
C ASN A 350 -2.20 8.00 -24.70
N LEU A 351 -2.10 7.30 -23.56
CA LEU A 351 -1.08 7.54 -22.55
C LEU A 351 0.08 6.53 -22.60
N ALA A 352 -0.16 5.33 -23.12
CA ALA A 352 0.80 4.22 -23.06
C ALA A 352 1.40 3.85 -24.43
N ASP A 353 0.75 4.24 -25.51
CA ASP A 353 1.12 3.92 -26.89
C ASP A 353 1.36 5.21 -27.67
N PRO A 354 2.61 5.58 -27.98
CA PRO A 354 2.93 6.84 -28.64
C PRO A 354 2.39 6.95 -30.07
N ARG A 355 1.82 5.87 -30.61
CA ARG A 355 1.21 5.82 -31.95
C ARG A 355 -0.25 6.29 -31.96
N ILE A 356 -0.87 6.45 -30.80
CA ILE A 356 -2.31 6.72 -30.65
C ILE A 356 -2.45 8.02 -29.86
N ASP A 357 -3.19 8.99 -30.41
CA ASP A 357 -3.51 10.24 -29.72
C ASP A 357 -4.88 10.16 -29.01
N ASP A 358 -5.22 11.25 -28.29
CA ASP A 358 -6.51 11.36 -27.59
C ASP A 358 -7.71 11.24 -28.54
N SER A 359 -7.60 11.79 -29.76
CA SER A 359 -8.70 11.79 -30.73
C SER A 359 -8.98 10.36 -31.20
N GLU A 360 -7.94 9.63 -31.59
CA GLU A 360 -8.04 8.25 -32.02
C GLU A 360 -8.55 7.35 -30.89
N TRP A 361 -7.98 7.46 -29.69
CA TRP A 361 -8.42 6.66 -28.54
C TRP A 361 -9.90 6.88 -28.21
N ASN A 362 -10.35 8.14 -28.24
CA ASN A 362 -11.74 8.49 -27.96
C ASN A 362 -12.70 8.02 -29.05
N ALA A 363 -12.24 7.90 -30.30
CA ALA A 363 -13.02 7.36 -31.41
C ALA A 363 -13.13 5.83 -31.39
N MET A 364 -12.20 5.11 -30.75
CA MET A 364 -12.23 3.64 -30.67
C MET A 364 -13.46 3.14 -29.91
N SER A 365 -14.14 2.15 -30.49
CA SER A 365 -15.21 1.42 -29.80
C SER A 365 -14.67 0.65 -28.60
N GLY A 366 -15.53 0.32 -27.64
CA GLY A 366 -15.16 -0.54 -26.51
C GLY A 366 -14.58 -1.89 -26.98
N PHE A 367 -15.09 -2.45 -28.09
CA PHE A 367 -14.55 -3.67 -28.69
C PHE A 367 -13.13 -3.45 -29.22
N GLU A 368 -12.91 -2.39 -30.01
CA GLU A 368 -11.59 -2.07 -30.56
C GLU A 368 -10.56 -1.82 -29.45
N ARG A 369 -10.92 -1.13 -28.37
CA ARG A 369 -10.05 -0.94 -27.20
C ARG A 369 -9.65 -2.27 -26.55
N ASN A 370 -10.53 -3.27 -26.54
CA ASN A 370 -10.18 -4.63 -26.07
C ASN A 370 -9.22 -5.34 -27.03
N CYS A 371 -9.39 -5.18 -28.35
CA CYS A 371 -8.44 -5.69 -29.34
C CYS A 371 -7.07 -5.04 -29.17
N TRP A 372 -7.01 -3.71 -29.10
CA TRP A 372 -5.78 -2.96 -28.83
C TRP A 372 -5.12 -3.45 -27.55
N TYR A 373 -5.86 -3.58 -26.45
CA TYR A 373 -5.29 -4.02 -25.17
C TYR A 373 -4.62 -5.39 -25.26
N TRP A 374 -5.26 -6.38 -25.90
CA TRP A 374 -4.64 -7.70 -26.09
C TRP A 374 -3.40 -7.63 -27.00
N GLY A 375 -3.49 -6.90 -28.12
CA GLY A 375 -2.37 -6.74 -29.06
C GLY A 375 -1.17 -6.04 -28.43
N PHE A 376 -1.41 -4.87 -27.84
CA PHE A 376 -0.41 -4.04 -27.18
C PHE A 376 0.36 -4.82 -26.11
N TRP A 377 -0.33 -5.44 -25.16
CA TRP A 377 0.34 -6.16 -24.08
C TRP A 377 1.22 -7.31 -24.58
N ASN A 378 0.69 -8.13 -25.50
CA ASN A 378 1.45 -9.24 -26.04
C ASN A 378 2.62 -8.76 -26.91
N SER A 379 2.49 -7.64 -27.60
CA SER A 379 3.60 -7.01 -28.35
C SER A 379 4.68 -6.51 -27.41
N GLU A 380 4.32 -5.84 -26.30
CA GLU A 380 5.28 -5.35 -25.31
C GLU A 380 5.97 -6.51 -24.57
N ILE A 381 5.24 -7.56 -24.20
CA ILE A 381 5.85 -8.78 -23.62
C ILE A 381 6.83 -9.40 -24.63
N TYR A 382 6.41 -9.57 -25.89
CA TYR A 382 7.26 -10.14 -26.94
C TYR A 382 8.55 -9.33 -27.15
N LYS A 383 8.42 -8.00 -27.23
CA LYS A 383 9.55 -7.08 -27.35
C LYS A 383 10.49 -7.19 -26.14
N ASN A 384 9.96 -7.11 -24.93
CA ASN A 384 10.76 -7.19 -23.71
C ASN A 384 11.47 -8.54 -23.57
N PHE A 385 10.82 -9.64 -23.95
CA PHE A 385 11.41 -10.99 -23.91
C PHE A 385 12.54 -11.15 -24.93
N SER A 386 12.49 -10.44 -26.06
CA SER A 386 13.58 -10.49 -27.07
C SER A 386 14.91 -9.94 -26.56
N HIS A 387 14.90 -9.19 -25.46
CA HIS A 387 16.09 -8.65 -24.80
C HIS A 387 16.56 -9.49 -23.61
N ILE A 388 15.87 -10.60 -23.30
CA ILE A 388 16.20 -11.50 -22.20
C ILE A 388 16.74 -12.81 -22.80
N ASP A 389 17.70 -13.43 -22.12
CA ASP A 389 18.23 -14.72 -22.52
C ASP A 389 17.12 -15.79 -22.64
N ASN A 390 17.12 -16.55 -23.73
CA ASN A 390 16.10 -17.57 -24.01
C ASN A 390 15.99 -18.64 -22.91
N SER A 391 17.07 -18.92 -22.16
CA SER A 391 17.04 -19.84 -21.02
C SER A 391 16.21 -19.32 -19.84
N LYS A 392 15.94 -18.01 -19.80
CA LYS A 392 15.16 -17.33 -18.75
C LYS A 392 13.75 -16.98 -19.20
N THR A 393 13.38 -17.23 -20.45
CA THR A 393 12.03 -16.98 -20.97
C THR A 393 11.34 -18.27 -21.35
N PHE A 394 10.04 -18.38 -21.06
CA PHE A 394 9.21 -19.50 -21.52
C PHE A 394 7.88 -18.98 -22.06
N VAL A 395 7.47 -19.45 -23.24
CA VAL A 395 6.17 -19.10 -23.82
C VAL A 395 5.23 -20.28 -23.64
N LEU A 396 4.07 -20.03 -23.03
CA LEU A 396 3.07 -21.05 -22.72
C LEU A 396 1.72 -20.60 -23.27
N ARG A 397 1.18 -21.36 -24.22
CA ARG A 397 -0.21 -21.23 -24.63
C ARG A 397 -1.09 -21.88 -23.57
N LEU A 398 -2.12 -21.18 -23.13
CA LEU A 398 -3.05 -21.73 -22.13
C LEU A 398 -3.65 -23.05 -22.61
N GLU A 399 -3.92 -23.16 -23.91
CA GLU A 399 -4.52 -24.32 -24.55
C GLU A 399 -3.63 -25.58 -24.50
N ASP A 400 -2.31 -25.41 -24.41
CA ASP A 400 -1.34 -26.51 -24.38
C ASP A 400 -0.82 -26.79 -22.97
N PHE A 401 -1.39 -26.14 -21.94
CA PHE A 401 -0.84 -26.13 -20.60
C PHE A 401 -0.46 -27.52 -20.08
N GLU A 402 -1.37 -28.49 -20.21
CA GLU A 402 -1.15 -29.87 -19.75
C GLU A 402 -0.06 -30.60 -20.53
N GLN A 403 0.02 -30.38 -21.84
CA GLN A 403 0.99 -31.02 -22.72
C GLN A 403 2.40 -30.48 -22.48
N GLU A 404 2.50 -29.18 -22.16
CA GLU A 404 3.77 -28.48 -21.91
C GLU A 404 4.27 -28.61 -20.46
N LEU A 405 3.52 -29.22 -19.53
CA LEU A 405 3.95 -29.38 -18.14
C LEU A 405 5.33 -30.05 -17.99
N PRO A 406 5.64 -31.16 -18.69
CA PRO A 406 6.96 -31.78 -18.57
C PRO A 406 8.10 -30.85 -19.04
N THR A 407 7.88 -30.10 -20.13
CA THR A 407 8.83 -29.12 -20.66
C THR A 407 9.02 -27.97 -19.68
N LEU A 408 7.91 -27.47 -19.12
CA LEU A 408 7.89 -26.40 -18.13
C LEU A 408 8.67 -26.82 -16.86
N PHE A 409 8.42 -28.01 -16.31
CA PHE A 409 9.14 -28.49 -15.12
C PHE A 409 10.63 -28.68 -15.37
N LYS A 410 11.00 -29.20 -16.54
CA LYS A 410 12.40 -29.29 -16.96
C LYS A 410 13.05 -27.91 -17.04
N TRP A 411 12.36 -26.92 -17.64
CA TRP A 411 12.85 -25.54 -17.72
C TRP A 411 12.99 -24.89 -16.34
N LEU A 412 12.10 -25.21 -15.41
CA LEU A 412 12.15 -24.74 -14.02
C LEU A 412 13.26 -25.42 -13.21
N GLY A 413 13.71 -26.60 -13.60
CA GLY A 413 14.66 -27.41 -12.84
C GLY A 413 14.01 -28.13 -11.65
N VAL A 414 12.73 -28.50 -11.77
CA VAL A 414 11.97 -29.27 -10.76
C VAL A 414 11.65 -30.67 -11.29
N GLU A 415 11.28 -31.56 -10.37
CA GLU A 415 10.92 -32.94 -10.71
C GLU A 415 9.67 -32.98 -11.60
N ASN A 416 9.64 -33.93 -12.54
CA ASN A 416 8.44 -34.11 -13.35
C ASN A 416 7.31 -34.73 -12.48
N GLN A 417 6.23 -33.99 -12.27
CA GLN A 417 5.09 -34.43 -11.46
C GLN A 417 3.79 -34.39 -12.28
N SER A 418 2.98 -35.45 -12.23
CA SER A 418 1.64 -35.39 -12.83
C SER A 418 0.76 -34.40 -12.06
N VAL A 419 0.32 -33.34 -12.73
CA VAL A 419 -0.64 -32.37 -12.21
C VAL A 419 -1.94 -32.53 -13.00
N LYS A 420 -2.94 -33.21 -12.43
CA LYS A 420 -4.28 -33.25 -13.03
C LYS A 420 -4.88 -31.84 -12.98
N SER A 421 -5.29 -31.32 -14.12
CA SER A 421 -6.00 -30.04 -14.17
C SER A 421 -7.38 -30.19 -13.53
N GLU A 422 -7.82 -29.18 -12.79
CA GLU A 422 -9.25 -29.01 -12.54
C GLU A 422 -9.76 -27.92 -13.47
N THR A 423 -10.64 -28.29 -14.40
CA THR A 423 -11.43 -27.30 -15.14
C THR A 423 -12.40 -26.64 -14.18
N HIS A 424 -12.04 -25.47 -13.65
CA HIS A 424 -13.01 -24.65 -12.93
C HIS A 424 -14.03 -24.05 -13.91
N ASN A 425 -15.31 -24.35 -13.61
CA ASN A 425 -16.54 -23.92 -14.26
C ASN A 425 -16.43 -22.72 -15.22
N ARG A 426 -16.91 -22.93 -16.47
CA ARG A 426 -17.32 -21.87 -17.39
C ARG A 426 -18.10 -20.81 -16.61
N ALA A 427 -17.76 -19.54 -16.80
CA ALA A 427 -18.46 -18.45 -16.14
C ALA A 427 -19.96 -18.56 -16.42
N THR A 428 -20.76 -18.78 -15.38
CA THR A 428 -22.22 -18.94 -15.47
C THR A 428 -22.97 -17.61 -15.55
N SER A 429 -22.26 -16.47 -15.41
CA SER A 429 -22.86 -15.14 -15.24
C SER A 429 -22.87 -14.26 -16.50
N TYR A 430 -22.24 -14.66 -17.61
CA TYR A 430 -22.30 -13.92 -18.88
C TYR A 430 -22.07 -14.86 -20.07
N ARG A 431 -22.70 -14.55 -21.22
CA ARG A 431 -22.40 -15.21 -22.49
C ARG A 431 -21.22 -14.49 -23.16
N PRO A 432 -20.15 -15.19 -23.57
CA PRO A 432 -19.08 -14.58 -24.35
C PRO A 432 -19.64 -13.97 -25.65
N HIS A 433 -19.09 -12.82 -26.08
CA HIS A 433 -19.36 -12.25 -27.41
C HIS A 433 -18.61 -13.09 -28.45
N ALA A 434 -19.22 -14.20 -28.84
CA ALA A 434 -18.58 -15.26 -29.59
C ALA A 434 -18.16 -14.77 -31.00
N PHE A 435 -17.07 -15.33 -31.51
CA PHE A 435 -16.46 -14.88 -32.76
C PHE A 435 -17.42 -14.90 -33.96
N ASP A 436 -18.31 -15.88 -34.01
CA ASP A 436 -19.36 -16.04 -35.02
C ASP A 436 -20.42 -14.93 -35.00
N THR A 437 -20.42 -14.09 -33.98
CA THR A 437 -21.33 -12.94 -33.83
C THR A 437 -20.67 -11.58 -34.08
N TRP A 438 -19.40 -11.55 -34.48
CA TRP A 438 -18.68 -10.30 -34.73
C TRP A 438 -19.08 -9.69 -36.08
N SER A 439 -19.30 -8.38 -36.08
CA SER A 439 -19.49 -7.56 -37.28
C SER A 439 -18.21 -7.40 -38.08
N ASP A 440 -18.32 -6.97 -39.35
CA ASP A 440 -17.16 -6.71 -40.21
C ASP A 440 -16.20 -5.66 -39.60
N LEU A 441 -16.74 -4.65 -38.92
CA LEU A 441 -15.96 -3.63 -38.23
C LEU A 441 -15.18 -4.19 -37.02
N GLU A 442 -15.80 -5.10 -36.25
CA GLU A 442 -15.14 -5.79 -35.15
C GLU A 442 -14.04 -6.73 -35.66
N ILE A 443 -14.30 -7.46 -36.75
CA ILE A 443 -13.29 -8.30 -37.41
C ILE A 443 -12.12 -7.44 -37.92
N ALA A 444 -12.40 -6.29 -38.54
CA ALA A 444 -11.37 -5.35 -38.99
C ALA A 444 -10.53 -4.81 -37.82
N SER A 445 -11.18 -4.43 -36.71
CA SER A 445 -10.53 -3.98 -35.47
C SER A 445 -9.62 -5.07 -34.88
N PHE A 446 -10.11 -6.31 -34.83
CA PHE A 446 -9.32 -7.44 -34.36
C PHE A 446 -8.12 -7.71 -35.27
N ARG A 447 -8.27 -7.64 -36.60
CA ARG A 447 -7.14 -7.81 -37.52
C ARG A 447 -6.08 -6.75 -37.31
N ARG A 448 -6.51 -5.50 -37.18
CA ARG A 448 -5.62 -4.35 -36.98
C ARG A 448 -4.69 -4.56 -35.78
N TRP A 449 -5.22 -5.02 -34.65
CA TRP A 449 -4.48 -5.07 -33.39
C TRP A 449 -3.92 -6.45 -33.03
N CYS A 450 -4.60 -7.53 -33.40
CA CYS A 450 -4.29 -8.88 -32.92
C CYS A 450 -3.63 -9.77 -33.98
N ALA A 451 -3.84 -9.52 -35.28
CA ALA A 451 -3.42 -10.45 -36.34
C ALA A 451 -1.92 -10.81 -36.33
N PRO A 452 -0.97 -9.87 -36.17
CA PRO A 452 0.46 -10.20 -36.24
C PRO A 452 0.90 -11.24 -35.20
N LEU A 453 0.33 -11.18 -33.99
CA LEU A 453 0.63 -12.12 -32.92
C LEU A 453 -0.21 -13.40 -33.03
N MET A 454 -1.45 -13.29 -33.52
CA MET A 454 -2.28 -14.46 -33.81
C MET A 454 -1.67 -15.34 -34.90
N GLU A 455 -1.16 -14.76 -35.99
CA GLU A 455 -0.45 -15.49 -37.04
C GLU A 455 0.79 -16.22 -36.51
N LYS A 456 1.49 -15.59 -35.57
CA LYS A 456 2.72 -16.13 -35.00
C LYS A 456 2.48 -17.25 -33.99
N PHE A 457 1.53 -17.08 -33.07
CA PHE A 457 1.35 -18.00 -31.93
C PHE A 457 0.12 -18.92 -32.07
N TYR A 458 -0.80 -18.57 -32.96
CA TYR A 458 -2.03 -19.32 -33.25
C TYR A 458 -2.27 -19.47 -34.76
N PRO A 459 -1.29 -19.92 -35.56
CA PRO A 459 -1.41 -19.99 -37.03
C PRO A 459 -2.62 -20.81 -37.49
N ASP A 460 -2.89 -21.94 -36.80
CA ASP A 460 -4.02 -22.84 -37.10
C ASP A 460 -5.40 -22.20 -36.84
N LYS A 461 -5.45 -21.07 -36.13
CA LYS A 461 -6.68 -20.33 -35.83
C LYS A 461 -6.87 -19.11 -36.73
N VAL A 462 -5.84 -18.68 -37.46
CA VAL A 462 -5.94 -17.57 -38.43
C VAL A 462 -6.68 -17.97 -39.70
N ALA A 463 -6.69 -19.26 -40.04
CA ALA A 463 -7.43 -19.83 -41.17
C ALA A 463 -8.96 -19.59 -41.14
N PHE A 464 -9.53 -19.12 -40.01
CA PHE A 464 -10.95 -18.81 -39.84
C PHE A 464 -11.29 -17.32 -39.99
N MET A 465 -10.32 -16.46 -40.33
CA MET A 465 -10.59 -15.05 -40.64
C MET A 465 -10.88 -14.90 -42.14
N PRO A 466 -12.05 -14.37 -42.58
CA PRO A 466 -12.34 -14.24 -44.02
C PRO A 466 -11.25 -13.43 -44.76
N PRO A 467 -11.05 -13.56 -46.08
CA PRO A 467 -9.95 -12.88 -46.77
C PRO A 467 -9.93 -11.36 -46.53
N LYS A 468 -8.77 -10.70 -46.71
CA LYS A 468 -8.72 -9.23 -46.83
C LYS A 468 -9.72 -8.83 -47.92
N ALA A 469 -10.70 -7.99 -47.59
CA ALA A 469 -11.46 -7.29 -48.62
C ALA A 469 -10.43 -6.49 -49.45
N ARG A 470 -10.43 -6.74 -50.76
CA ARG A 470 -9.52 -6.08 -51.72
C ARG A 470 -9.83 -4.61 -51.84
#